data_AF-A0A3A5JIE0-F1
#
_entry.id   AF-A0A3A5JIE0-F1
#
_cell.length_a   1.000
_cell.length_b   1.000
_cell.length_c   1.000
_cell.angle_alpha   90.00
_cell.angle_beta   90.00
_cell.angle_gamma   90.00
#
_symmetry.space_group_name_H-M   'P 1'
#
loop_
_entity.id
_entity.type
_entity.pdbx_description
1 polymer ?
#
loop_
_entity_poly.entity_id
_entity_poly.type
_entity_poly.pdbx_seq_one_letter_code
_entity_poly.pdbx_strand_id
1 'polypeptide(L)'
;MVTGIELGVGSVLLVVGMVFIRRILAALKTLAGNAVGGVAVLLIAEWFGAGIALTPLSVAVSALVGIPGAILLVMFSFGGIEFARPVNDMISHLTVDQIYENIRQLIATSQQFIIR
;
A
#
# COMPACT_ATOMS: atom_id res chain seq x y z
N MET A 1 5.68 51.52 -13.67
CA MET A 1 4.28 51.93 -13.42
C MET A 1 3.44 50.67 -13.48
N VAL A 2 2.75 50.31 -12.40
CA VAL A 2 1.81 49.17 -12.43
C VAL A 2 0.55 49.64 -13.13
N THR A 3 0.20 49.00 -14.23
CA THR A 3 -0.97 49.32 -15.04
C THR A 3 -2.23 48.73 -14.41
N GLY A 4 -3.39 49.36 -14.63
CA GLY A 4 -4.68 48.85 -14.13
C GLY A 4 -4.99 47.41 -14.60
N ILE A 5 -4.42 47.00 -15.73
CA ILE A 5 -4.54 45.64 -16.28
C ILE A 5 -3.78 44.62 -15.42
N GLU A 6 -2.56 44.92 -14.97
CA GLU A 6 -1.77 44.02 -14.11
C GLU A 6 -2.43 43.81 -12.74
N LEU A 7 -3.05 44.86 -12.19
CA LEU A 7 -3.87 44.77 -10.97
C LEU A 7 -5.15 43.94 -11.18
N GLY A 8 -5.79 44.09 -12.34
CA GLY A 8 -6.95 43.28 -12.72
C GLY A 8 -6.62 41.80 -12.87
N VAL A 9 -5.53 41.46 -13.56
CA VAL A 9 -5.11 40.06 -13.76
C VAL A 9 -4.62 39.43 -12.45
N GLY A 10 -3.84 40.17 -11.65
CA GLY A 10 -3.36 39.70 -10.36
C GLY A 10 -4.48 39.37 -9.38
N SER A 11 -5.52 40.22 -9.30
CA SER A 11 -6.67 39.99 -8.44
C SER A 11 -7.51 38.77 -8.88
N VAL A 12 -7.71 38.58 -10.19
CA VAL A 12 -8.40 37.39 -10.73
C VAL A 12 -7.62 36.11 -10.40
N LEU A 13 -6.31 36.09 -10.60
CA LEU A 13 -5.47 34.95 -10.26
C LEU A 13 -5.51 34.62 -8.76
N LEU A 14 -5.53 35.65 -7.90
CA LEU A 14 -5.66 35.48 -6.46
C LEU A 14 -6.99 34.80 -6.08
N VAL A 15 -8.09 35.27 -6.65
CA VAL A 15 -9.43 34.69 -6.41
C VAL A 15 -9.48 33.25 -6.89
N VAL A 16 -8.99 32.97 -8.11
CA VAL A 16 -8.93 31.61 -8.66
C VAL A 16 -8.08 30.70 -7.78
N GLY A 17 -6.89 31.14 -7.37
CA GLY A 17 -6.02 30.38 -6.47
C GLY A 17 -6.69 30.08 -5.13
N MET A 18 -7.39 31.05 -4.55
CA MET A 18 -8.08 30.90 -3.27
C MET A 18 -9.27 29.93 -3.36
N VAL A 19 -10.02 29.95 -4.46
CA VAL A 19 -11.08 28.96 -4.74
C VAL A 19 -10.49 27.56 -4.90
N PHE A 20 -9.37 27.45 -5.63
CA PHE A 20 -8.70 26.17 -5.86
C PHE A 20 -8.17 25.56 -4.56
N ILE A 21 -7.52 26.37 -3.71
CA ILE A 21 -7.05 25.96 -2.39
C ILE A 21 -8.21 25.47 -1.51
N ARG A 22 -9.33 26.19 -1.48
CA ARG A 22 -10.52 25.76 -0.73
C ARG A 22 -11.05 24.41 -1.22
N ARG A 23 -11.05 24.17 -2.53
CA ARG A 23 -11.45 22.88 -3.12
C ARG A 23 -10.48 21.75 -2.74
N ILE A 24 -9.17 22.00 -2.78
CA ILE A 24 -8.15 21.02 -2.36
C ILE A 24 -8.33 20.67 -0.88
N LEU A 25 -8.47 21.68 -0.01
CA LEU A 25 -8.68 21.46 1.42
C LEU A 25 -9.96 20.65 1.70
N ALA A 26 -11.04 20.94 0.98
CA ALA A 26 -12.27 20.16 1.09
C ALA A 26 -12.06 18.70 0.64
N ALA A 27 -11.37 18.48 -0.48
CA ALA A 27 -11.06 17.14 -0.98
C ALA A 27 -10.17 16.36 0.00
N LEU A 28 -9.17 17.01 0.58
CA LEU A 28 -8.29 16.40 1.60
C LEU A 28 -9.07 16.00 2.85
N LYS A 29 -10.01 16.83 3.30
CA LYS A 29 -10.87 16.51 4.44
C LYS A 29 -11.73 15.27 4.16
N THR A 30 -12.31 15.19 2.97
CA THR A 30 -13.09 14.02 2.53
C THR A 30 -12.21 12.77 2.44
N LEU A 31 -11.02 12.90 1.87
CA LEU A 31 -10.06 11.80 1.76
C LEU A 31 -9.63 11.28 3.13
N ALA A 32 -9.34 12.18 4.07
CA ALA A 32 -9.00 11.80 5.44
C ALA A 32 -10.16 11.08 6.14
N GLY A 33 -11.39 11.58 5.97
CA GLY A 33 -12.59 10.92 6.52
C GLY A 33 -12.80 9.52 5.95
N ASN A 34 -12.64 9.36 4.63
CA ASN A 34 -12.73 8.07 3.96
C ASN A 34 -11.62 7.12 4.45
N ALA A 35 -10.38 7.57 4.53
CA ALA A 35 -9.27 6.76 5.02
C ALA A 35 -9.45 6.31 6.46
N VAL A 36 -9.86 7.21 7.36
CA VAL A 36 -10.14 6.84 8.75
C VAL A 36 -11.28 5.83 8.81
N GLY A 37 -12.38 6.06 8.09
CA GLY A 37 -13.51 5.12 8.06
C GLY A 37 -13.16 3.76 7.47
N GLY A 38 -12.43 3.74 6.35
CA GLY A 38 -12.00 2.52 5.67
C GLY A 38 -11.05 1.70 6.54
N VAL A 39 -10.02 2.33 7.10
CA VAL A 39 -9.06 1.67 8.00
C VAL A 39 -9.75 1.20 9.29
N ALA A 40 -10.67 1.98 9.86
CA ALA A 40 -11.43 1.56 11.03
C ALA A 40 -12.24 0.30 10.76
N VAL A 41 -12.91 0.20 9.60
CA VAL A 41 -13.66 -1.01 9.20
C VAL A 41 -12.73 -2.20 8.99
N LEU A 42 -11.58 -2.01 8.35
CA LEU A 42 -10.58 -3.08 8.18
C LEU A 42 -10.08 -3.62 9.52
N LEU A 43 -9.76 -2.72 10.46
CA LEU A 43 -9.32 -3.09 11.82
C LEU A 43 -10.41 -3.84 12.59
N ILE A 44 -11.66 -3.38 12.49
CA ILE A 44 -12.80 -4.08 13.10
C ILE A 44 -12.94 -5.48 12.50
N ALA A 45 -12.87 -5.61 11.18
CA ALA A 45 -13.02 -6.89 10.51
C ALA A 45 -11.86 -7.86 10.83
N GLU A 46 -10.63 -7.37 10.92
CA GLU A 46 -9.49 -8.16 11.40
C GLU A 46 -9.71 -8.64 12.84
N TRP A 47 -10.27 -7.79 13.71
CA TRP A 47 -10.60 -8.16 15.08
C TRP A 47 -11.66 -9.27 15.16
N PHE A 48 -12.60 -9.31 14.21
CA PHE A 48 -13.56 -10.41 14.04
C PHE A 48 -12.96 -11.65 13.36
N GLY A 49 -11.66 -11.65 13.04
CA GLY A 49 -10.98 -12.79 12.44
C GLY A 49 -11.24 -12.95 10.94
N ALA A 50 -11.59 -11.88 10.23
CA ALA A 50 -11.85 -11.94 8.79
C ALA A 50 -10.62 -12.27 7.94
N GLY A 51 -9.43 -12.43 8.54
CA GLY A 51 -8.20 -12.84 7.84
C GLY A 51 -7.66 -11.79 6.85
N ILE A 52 -8.06 -10.53 7.00
CA ILE A 52 -7.72 -9.49 6.03
C ILE A 52 -6.27 -9.09 6.22
N ALA A 53 -5.45 -9.29 5.17
CA ALA A 53 -4.09 -8.79 5.15
C ALA A 53 -4.08 -7.24 5.09
N LEU A 54 -3.60 -6.60 6.16
CA LEU A 54 -3.28 -5.18 6.19
C LEU A 54 -2.00 -4.92 5.37
N THR A 55 -2.14 -4.82 4.06
CA THR A 55 -1.06 -4.45 3.15
C THR A 55 -1.17 -2.98 2.75
N PRO A 56 -0.07 -2.37 2.26
CA PRO A 56 -0.13 -1.01 1.74
C PRO A 56 -1.22 -0.81 0.69
N LEU A 57 -1.51 -1.86 -0.09
CA LEU A 57 -2.55 -1.84 -1.11
C LEU A 57 -3.96 -1.86 -0.49
N SER A 58 -4.24 -2.72 0.50
CA SER A 58 -5.56 -2.76 1.14
C SER A 58 -5.86 -1.46 1.88
N VAL A 59 -4.84 -0.88 2.54
CA VAL A 59 -4.95 0.46 3.16
C VAL A 59 -5.21 1.54 2.11
N ALA A 60 -4.48 1.54 0.98
CA ALA A 60 -4.67 2.53 -0.09
C ALA A 60 -6.06 2.45 -0.75
N VAL A 61 -6.57 1.24 -1.00
CA VAL A 61 -7.91 1.02 -1.54
C VAL A 61 -8.97 1.53 -0.55
N SER A 62 -8.82 1.21 0.74
CA SER A 62 -9.71 1.73 1.79
C SER A 62 -9.60 3.25 1.94
N ALA A 63 -8.44 3.85 1.68
CA ALA A 63 -8.23 5.29 1.78
C ALA A 63 -8.89 6.06 0.63
N LEU A 64 -8.81 5.53 -0.58
CA LEU A 64 -9.40 6.16 -1.76
C LEU A 64 -10.92 6.07 -1.77
N VAL A 65 -11.46 4.89 -1.47
CA VAL A 65 -12.90 4.61 -1.58
C VAL A 65 -13.63 4.80 -0.25
N GLY A 66 -12.93 4.64 0.87
CA GLY A 66 -13.47 4.72 2.22
C GLY A 66 -14.07 3.41 2.70
N ILE A 67 -15.16 3.53 3.47
CA ILE A 67 -15.95 2.41 3.98
C ILE A 67 -16.37 1.41 2.88
N PRO A 68 -16.86 1.84 1.69
CA PRO A 68 -17.21 0.90 0.63
C PRO A 68 -16.02 0.07 0.14
N GLY A 69 -14.82 0.67 0.11
CA GLY A 69 -13.58 -0.04 -0.25
C GLY A 69 -13.19 -1.08 0.80
N ALA A 70 -13.32 -0.74 2.08
CA ALA A 70 -13.06 -1.68 3.17
C ALA A 70 -14.04 -2.86 3.14
N ILE A 71 -15.33 -2.62 2.89
CA ILE A 71 -16.33 -3.70 2.76
C ILE A 71 -15.98 -4.64 1.61
N LEU A 72 -15.56 -4.12 0.45
CA LEU A 72 -15.12 -4.95 -0.67
C LEU A 72 -13.92 -5.82 -0.32
N LEU A 73 -12.94 -5.28 0.40
CA LEU A 73 -11.77 -6.04 0.85
C LEU A 73 -12.17 -7.16 1.82
N VAL A 74 -13.10 -6.89 2.74
CA VAL A 74 -13.67 -7.90 3.63
C VAL A 74 -14.34 -9.02 2.83
N MET A 75 -15.16 -8.65 1.83
CA MET A 75 -15.81 -9.63 0.95
C MET A 75 -14.81 -10.46 0.15
N PHE A 76 -13.74 -9.85 -0.35
CA PHE A 76 -12.66 -10.56 -1.04
C PHE A 76 -11.93 -11.54 -0.13
N SER A 77 -11.75 -11.18 1.15
CA SER A 77 -11.19 -12.07 2.16
C SER A 77 -12.04 -13.34 2.35
N PHE A 78 -13.37 -13.19 2.41
CA PHE A 78 -14.28 -14.35 2.43
C PHE A 78 -14.24 -15.19 1.15
N GLY A 79 -13.87 -14.58 0.02
CA GLY A 79 -13.66 -15.25 -1.26
C GLY A 79 -12.29 -15.92 -1.42
N GLY A 80 -11.42 -15.89 -0.40
CA GLY A 80 -10.07 -16.45 -0.45
C GLY A 80 -9.08 -15.62 -1.27
N ILE A 81 -9.42 -14.37 -1.60
CA ILE A 81 -8.50 -13.46 -2.29
C ILE A 81 -7.70 -12.71 -1.23
N GLU A 82 -6.54 -13.25 -0.91
CA GLU A 82 -5.58 -12.60 -0.03
C GLU A 82 -4.79 -11.56 -0.82
N PHE A 83 -4.86 -10.29 -0.40
CA PHE A 83 -3.97 -9.24 -0.89
C PHE A 83 -2.58 -9.40 -0.28
N ALA A 84 -1.99 -10.59 -0.37
CA ALA A 84 -0.66 -10.89 0.13
C ALA A 84 0.42 -10.43 -0.86
N ARG A 85 1.60 -10.12 -0.30
CA ARG A 85 2.77 -9.62 -1.04
C ARG A 85 3.35 -10.75 -1.90
N PRO A 86 3.42 -10.65 -3.25
CA PRO A 86 4.00 -11.72 -4.08
C PRO A 86 5.54 -11.85 -3.97
N VAL A 87 6.18 -11.06 -3.10
CA VAL A 87 7.65 -10.89 -3.12
C VAL A 87 8.37 -11.80 -2.12
N ASN A 88 7.68 -12.37 -1.13
CA ASN A 88 8.38 -13.16 -0.10
C ASN A 88 8.63 -14.62 -0.49
N ASP A 89 7.88 -15.14 -1.45
CA ASP A 89 8.04 -16.53 -1.89
C ASP A 89 9.26 -16.72 -2.80
N MET A 90 9.86 -15.64 -3.32
CA MET A 90 11.06 -15.71 -4.18
C MET A 90 12.40 -15.72 -3.42
N ILE A 91 12.39 -15.36 -2.14
CA ILE A 91 13.59 -15.32 -1.29
C ILE A 91 13.59 -16.51 -0.31
N SER A 92 12.44 -17.14 -0.07
CA SER A 92 12.28 -18.29 0.81
C SER A 92 12.86 -19.60 0.25
N HIS A 93 13.23 -19.68 -1.04
CA HIS A 93 13.95 -20.85 -1.59
C HIS A 93 15.47 -20.75 -1.51
N LEU A 94 15.99 -19.64 -0.96
CA LEU A 94 17.36 -19.53 -0.48
C LEU A 94 17.35 -19.53 1.05
N THR A 95 16.57 -20.42 1.66
CA THR A 95 16.66 -20.65 3.10
C THR A 95 18.09 -21.08 3.45
N VAL A 96 18.53 -20.68 4.64
CA VAL A 96 19.84 -21.04 5.19
C VAL A 96 20.06 -22.56 5.15
N ASP A 97 18.99 -23.34 5.29
CA ASP A 97 19.00 -24.80 5.20
C ASP A 97 19.43 -25.31 3.81
N GLN A 98 18.94 -24.68 2.74
CA GLN A 98 19.28 -25.07 1.37
C GLN A 98 20.71 -24.68 1.01
N ILE A 99 21.19 -23.56 1.54
CA ILE A 99 22.61 -23.16 1.42
C ILE A 99 23.50 -24.17 2.17
N TYR A 100 23.08 -24.61 3.35
CA TYR A 100 23.83 -25.59 4.13
C TYR A 100 23.95 -26.95 3.42
N GLU A 101 22.86 -27.45 2.83
CA GLU A 101 22.88 -28.69 2.04
C GLU A 101 23.77 -28.58 0.80
N ASN A 102 23.68 -27.46 0.06
CA ASN A 102 24.55 -27.22 -1.09
C ASN A 102 26.04 -27.19 -0.71
N ILE A 103 26.39 -26.55 0.42
CA ILE A 103 27.76 -26.52 0.92
C ILE A 103 28.22 -27.92 1.35
N ARG A 104 27.37 -28.70 2.05
CA ARG A 104 27.69 -30.08 2.42
C ARG A 104 27.97 -30.94 1.20
N GLN A 105 27.13 -30.87 0.17
CA GLN A 105 27.32 -31.62 -1.06
C GLN A 105 28.63 -31.23 -1.75
N LEU A 106 28.94 -29.93 -1.82
CA LEU A 106 30.18 -29.44 -2.42
C LEU A 106 31.43 -29.95 -1.67
N ILE A 107 31.38 -29.99 -0.34
CA ILE A 107 32.47 -30.55 0.50
C ILE A 107 32.59 -32.06 0.31
N ALA A 108 31.48 -32.79 0.25
CA ALA A 108 31.50 -34.23 0.01
C ALA A 108 32.08 -34.57 -1.37
N THR A 109 31.70 -33.81 -2.41
CA THR A 109 32.22 -33.98 -3.77
C THR A 109 33.70 -33.63 -3.87
N SER A 110 34.18 -32.59 -3.15
CA SER A 110 35.60 -32.23 -3.16
C SER A 110 36.47 -33.28 -2.45
N GLN A 111 35.99 -33.88 -1.35
CA GLN A 111 36.71 -34.97 -0.68
C GLN A 111 36.85 -36.22 -1.55
N GLN A 112 35.85 -36.53 -2.38
CA GLN A 112 35.95 -37.64 -3.34
C GLN A 112 37.02 -37.41 -4.42
N PHE A 113 37.30 -36.15 -4.78
CA PHE A 113 38.36 -35.80 -5.72
C PHE A 113 39.77 -35.86 -5.13
N ILE A 114 39.93 -35.73 -3.81
CA ILE A 114 41.24 -35.74 -3.13
C ILE A 114 41.75 -37.17 -2.86
N ILE A 115 40.85 -38.16 -2.81
CA ILE A 115 41.17 -39.57 -2.48
C ILE A 115 41.43 -40.43 -3.73
N ARG A 116 41.28 -39.87 -4.94
CA ARG A 116 41.67 -40.49 -6.21
C ARG A 116 42.97 -39.92 -6.73
#